data_AF-A0A3D4ELX7-F1
#
_entry.id   AF-A0A3D4ELX7-F1
#
_cell.length_a   1.000
_cell.length_b   1.000
_cell.length_c   1.000
_cell.angle_alpha   90.00
_cell.angle_beta   90.00
_cell.angle_gamma   90.00
#
_symmetry.space_group_name_H-M   'P 1'
#
loop_
_entity.id
_entity.type
_entity.pdbx_description
1 polymer ?
#
loop_
_entity_poly.entity_id
_entity_poly.type
_entity_poly.pdbx_seq_one_letter_code
_entity_poly.pdbx_strand_id
1 'polypeptide(L)'
;MKTLKLLSSSLLICFLLSSCGTSFYDQYSFTETLETKANALSLVEVSDQEYQQHKAAAQALINKIDMMVSYEKAKSKNEITIQMWQFLQSDESSIQQFLDLWETQGTLSTAFKAEFKPQVAKIFDLMANYENKKNEQSKLALLDLITM
;
A
#
# COMPACT_ATOMS: atom_id res chain seq x y z
N MET A 1 47.60 30.30 3.55
CA MET A 1 47.30 29.09 2.74
C MET A 1 46.92 27.83 3.55
N LYS A 2 47.15 27.77 4.88
CA LYS A 2 46.74 26.61 5.70
C LYS A 2 45.25 26.62 6.10
N THR A 3 44.66 27.79 6.30
CA THR A 3 43.24 27.96 6.69
C THR A 3 42.25 27.63 5.56
N LEU A 4 42.63 27.85 4.30
CA LEU A 4 41.80 27.54 3.13
C LEU A 4 41.64 26.02 2.90
N LYS A 5 42.65 25.22 3.28
CA LYS A 5 42.61 23.74 3.23
C LYS A 5 41.77 23.12 4.36
N LEU A 6 41.63 23.83 5.48
CA LEU A 6 40.76 23.44 6.60
C LEU A 6 39.28 23.69 6.26
N LEU A 7 38.98 24.82 5.61
CA LEU A 7 37.63 25.13 5.11
C LEU A 7 37.18 24.14 4.02
N SER A 8 38.07 23.73 3.11
CA SER A 8 37.75 22.72 2.08
C SER A 8 37.55 21.31 2.65
N SER A 9 38.27 20.96 3.72
CA SER A 9 38.11 19.65 4.39
C SER A 9 36.84 19.58 5.24
N SER A 10 36.40 20.72 5.80
CA SER A 10 35.18 20.79 6.60
C SER A 10 33.90 20.72 5.75
N LEU A 11 33.95 21.19 4.49
CA LEU A 11 32.80 21.17 3.58
C LEU A 11 32.49 19.76 3.03
N LEU A 12 33.50 18.89 2.93
CA LEU A 12 33.35 17.51 2.43
C LEU A 12 32.71 16.57 3.48
N ILE A 13 32.89 16.86 4.77
CA ILE A 13 32.31 16.07 5.87
C ILE A 13 30.81 16.32 6.04
N CYS A 14 30.33 17.54 5.74
CA CYS A 14 28.90 17.87 5.82
C CYS A 14 28.04 17.17 4.75
N PHE A 15 28.63 16.77 3.61
CA PHE A 15 27.90 16.07 2.53
C PHE A 15 27.65 14.58 2.80
N LEU A 16 28.37 13.97 3.75
CA LEU A 16 28.21 12.54 4.09
C LEU A 16 27.08 12.27 5.11
N LEU A 17 26.52 13.32 5.72
CA LEU A 17 25.45 13.20 6.73
C LEU A 17 24.04 13.42 6.17
N SER A 18 23.89 13.75 4.88
CA SER A 18 22.63 13.66 4.16
C SER A 18 22.30 12.20 3.82
N SER A 19 22.16 11.37 4.85
CA SER A 19 21.57 10.04 4.72
C SER A 19 20.07 10.23 4.46
N CYS A 20 19.66 9.99 3.21
CA CYS A 20 18.26 9.76 2.86
C CYS A 20 17.78 8.56 3.68
N GLY A 21 17.06 8.83 4.77
CA GLY A 21 16.58 7.78 5.67
C GLY A 21 15.55 6.93 4.94
N THR A 22 15.93 5.72 4.55
CA THR A 22 14.96 4.68 4.16
C THR A 22 14.13 4.32 5.39
N SER A 23 12.81 4.26 5.26
CA SER A 23 11.96 3.70 6.33
C SER A 23 12.50 2.34 6.73
N PHE A 24 12.66 2.10 8.03
CA PHE A 24 12.96 0.76 8.51
C PHE A 24 11.75 -0.16 8.27
N TYR A 25 12.04 -1.47 8.27
CA TYR A 25 11.01 -2.51 8.33
C TYR A 25 10.10 -2.26 9.53
N ASP A 26 8.80 -2.28 9.28
CA ASP A 26 7.77 -2.24 10.32
C ASP A 26 6.95 -3.52 10.24
N GLN A 27 7.08 -4.36 11.27
CA GLN A 27 6.35 -5.62 11.36
C GLN A 27 4.83 -5.38 11.35
N TYR A 28 4.37 -4.29 11.96
CA TYR A 28 2.95 -3.97 12.00
C TYR A 28 2.42 -3.70 10.58
N SER A 29 3.06 -2.79 9.83
CA SER A 29 2.71 -2.48 8.43
C SER A 29 2.69 -3.73 7.53
N PHE A 30 3.67 -4.62 7.69
CA PHE A 30 3.72 -5.87 6.94
C PHE A 30 2.57 -6.80 7.29
N THR A 31 2.33 -7.06 8.58
CA THR A 31 1.20 -7.91 9.04
C THR A 31 -0.14 -7.35 8.56
N GLU A 32 -0.33 -6.04 8.71
CA GLU A 32 -1.54 -5.34 8.29
C GLU A 32 -1.78 -5.42 6.77
N THR A 33 -0.71 -5.41 5.97
CA THR A 33 -0.78 -5.64 4.53
C THR A 33 -1.29 -7.07 4.21
N LEU A 34 -0.79 -8.09 4.93
CA LEU A 34 -1.22 -9.48 4.74
C LEU A 34 -2.66 -9.72 5.21
N GLU A 35 -3.06 -9.13 6.34
CA GLU A 35 -4.44 -9.21 6.83
C GLU A 35 -5.41 -8.55 5.85
N THR A 36 -5.07 -7.34 5.38
CA THR A 36 -5.89 -6.61 4.41
C THR A 36 -6.01 -7.38 3.10
N LYS A 37 -4.92 -8.00 2.64
CA LYS A 37 -4.95 -8.92 1.48
C LYS A 37 -5.95 -10.05 1.68
N ALA A 38 -5.88 -10.73 2.82
CA ALA A 38 -6.77 -11.86 3.11
C ALA A 38 -8.24 -11.42 3.12
N ASN A 39 -8.54 -10.28 3.76
CA ASN A 39 -9.89 -9.73 3.81
C ASN A 39 -10.41 -9.34 2.42
N ALA A 40 -9.60 -8.66 1.61
CA ALA A 40 -9.97 -8.28 0.25
C ALA A 40 -10.23 -9.51 -0.63
N LEU A 41 -9.35 -10.51 -0.60
CA LEU A 41 -9.55 -11.75 -1.35
C LEU A 41 -10.76 -12.55 -0.88
N SER A 42 -11.08 -12.52 0.43
CA SER A 42 -12.28 -13.15 0.96
C SER A 42 -13.55 -12.47 0.44
N LEU A 43 -13.58 -11.14 0.35
CA LEU A 43 -14.72 -10.40 -0.20
C LEU A 43 -14.90 -10.69 -1.69
N VAL A 44 -13.81 -10.74 -2.47
CA VAL A 44 -13.88 -11.14 -3.89
C VAL A 44 -14.39 -12.58 -4.04
N GLU A 45 -14.00 -13.50 -3.16
CA GLU A 45 -14.47 -14.89 -3.24
C GLU A 45 -15.99 -15.01 -3.06
N VAL A 46 -16.57 -14.22 -2.17
CA VAL A 46 -18.01 -14.23 -1.85
C VAL A 46 -18.81 -13.19 -2.63
N SER A 47 -18.21 -12.51 -3.62
CA SER A 47 -18.90 -11.42 -4.33
C SER A 47 -20.03 -11.90 -5.24
N ASP A 48 -20.17 -13.21 -5.44
CA ASP A 48 -21.33 -13.84 -6.08
C ASP A 48 -22.54 -14.01 -5.15
N GLN A 49 -22.40 -13.60 -3.89
CA GLN A 49 -23.45 -13.52 -2.89
C GLN A 49 -23.93 -12.07 -2.71
N GLU A 50 -25.11 -11.91 -2.11
CA GLU A 50 -25.72 -10.60 -1.87
C GLU A 50 -24.83 -9.70 -1.00
N TYR A 51 -24.46 -8.53 -1.51
CA TYR A 51 -23.62 -7.54 -0.83
C TYR A 51 -24.14 -7.21 0.57
N GLN A 52 -25.46 -7.12 0.75
CA GLN A 52 -26.06 -6.80 2.06
C GLN A 52 -25.69 -7.79 3.16
N GLN A 53 -25.39 -9.05 2.82
CA GLN A 53 -24.94 -10.06 3.80
C GLN A 53 -23.49 -9.81 4.24
N HIS A 54 -22.70 -9.12 3.43
CA HIS A 54 -21.27 -8.90 3.62
C HIS A 54 -20.89 -7.42 3.83
N LYS A 55 -21.87 -6.52 3.85
CA LYS A 55 -21.69 -5.07 3.99
C LYS A 55 -20.79 -4.69 5.17
N ALA A 56 -20.95 -5.37 6.31
CA ALA A 56 -20.11 -5.12 7.48
C ALA A 56 -18.63 -5.46 7.22
N ALA A 57 -18.35 -6.54 6.50
CA ALA A 57 -16.99 -6.94 6.14
C ALA A 57 -16.39 -6.02 5.08
N ALA A 58 -17.19 -5.57 4.10
CA ALA A 58 -16.79 -4.52 3.15
C ALA A 58 -16.41 -3.22 3.87
N GLN A 59 -17.25 -2.73 4.79
CA GLN A 59 -16.95 -1.55 5.58
C GLN A 59 -15.72 -1.73 6.47
N ALA A 60 -15.52 -2.93 7.03
CA ALA A 60 -14.32 -3.22 7.82
C ALA A 60 -13.04 -3.15 6.98
N LEU A 61 -13.07 -3.57 5.72
CA LEU A 61 -11.94 -3.42 4.80
C LEU A 61 -11.63 -1.93 4.55
N ILE A 62 -12.64 -1.12 4.25
CA ILE A 62 -12.49 0.33 4.04
C ILE A 62 -11.87 0.98 5.29
N ASN A 63 -12.45 0.71 6.47
CA ASN A 63 -11.95 1.27 7.73
C ASN A 63 -10.50 0.85 8.01
N LYS A 64 -10.10 -0.37 7.67
CA LYS A 64 -8.71 -0.84 7.83
C LYS A 64 -7.77 -0.05 6.93
N ILE A 65 -8.16 0.19 5.67
CA ILE A 65 -7.37 1.00 4.73
C ILE A 65 -7.21 2.44 5.26
N ASP A 66 -8.29 3.08 5.71
CA ASP A 66 -8.26 4.43 6.28
C ASP A 66 -7.39 4.54 7.53
N MET A 67 -7.50 3.53 8.41
CA MET A 67 -6.67 3.42 9.61
C MET A 67 -5.19 3.32 9.23
N MET A 68 -4.85 2.50 8.24
CA MET A 68 -3.46 2.34 7.81
C MET A 68 -2.90 3.60 7.15
N VAL A 69 -3.69 4.34 6.36
CA VAL A 69 -3.28 5.67 5.87
C VAL A 69 -2.94 6.58 7.04
N SER A 70 -3.77 6.61 8.07
CA SER A 70 -3.57 7.45 9.26
C SER A 70 -2.36 7.03 10.09
N TYR A 71 -2.20 5.72 10.31
CA TYR A 71 -1.07 5.13 11.02
C TYR A 71 0.26 5.50 10.34
N GLU A 72 0.33 5.36 9.02
CA GLU A 72 1.57 5.61 8.27
C GLU A 72 1.91 7.09 8.18
N LYS A 73 0.90 7.97 8.09
CA LYS A 73 1.09 9.43 8.16
C LYS A 73 1.60 9.89 9.52
N ALA A 74 1.30 9.17 10.60
CA ALA A 74 1.81 9.47 11.94
C ALA A 74 3.30 9.12 12.11
N LYS A 75 3.88 8.32 11.19
CA LYS A 75 5.28 7.92 11.23
C LYS A 75 6.17 8.90 10.45
N SER A 76 7.37 9.16 10.95
CA SER A 76 8.38 9.91 10.20
C SER A 76 8.99 9.03 9.09
N LYS A 77 9.13 9.57 7.87
CA LYS A 77 9.85 8.96 6.73
C LYS A 77 9.25 7.64 6.20
N ASN A 78 7.97 7.61 5.84
CA ASN A 78 7.36 6.45 5.16
C ASN A 78 6.48 6.81 3.95
N GLU A 79 6.91 7.80 3.16
CA GLU A 79 6.14 8.38 2.06
C GLU A 79 5.62 7.36 1.05
N ILE A 80 6.42 6.35 0.72
CA ILE A 80 6.01 5.31 -0.26
C ILE A 80 4.90 4.43 0.32
N THR A 81 5.00 4.00 1.57
CA THR A 81 3.94 3.23 2.23
C THR A 81 2.68 4.07 2.40
N ILE A 82 2.81 5.37 2.68
CA ILE A 82 1.66 6.28 2.70
C ILE A 82 0.98 6.31 1.33
N GLN A 83 1.74 6.54 0.25
CA GLN A 83 1.21 6.56 -1.12
C GLN A 83 0.52 5.25 -1.50
N MET A 84 1.09 4.12 -1.10
CA MET A 84 0.53 2.78 -1.31
C MET A 84 -0.85 2.60 -0.65
N TRP A 85 -1.00 2.98 0.62
CA TRP A 85 -2.30 2.91 1.29
C TRP A 85 -3.28 3.95 0.75
N GLN A 86 -2.80 5.13 0.36
CA GLN A 86 -3.63 6.15 -0.29
C GLN A 86 -4.12 5.71 -1.67
N PHE A 87 -3.33 4.94 -2.42
CA PHE A 87 -3.78 4.33 -3.66
C PHE A 87 -4.96 3.39 -3.41
N LEU A 88 -4.92 2.55 -2.37
CA LEU A 88 -6.05 1.69 -1.98
C LEU A 88 -7.27 2.49 -1.51
N GLN A 89 -7.06 3.63 -0.85
CA GLN A 89 -8.12 4.53 -0.37
C GLN A 89 -8.78 5.32 -1.51
N SER A 90 -8.09 5.51 -2.63
CA SER A 90 -8.59 6.36 -3.72
C SER A 90 -9.78 5.74 -4.44
N ASP A 91 -10.68 6.59 -4.96
CA ASP A 91 -11.82 6.17 -5.78
C ASP A 91 -11.38 5.49 -7.09
N GLU A 92 -10.17 5.79 -7.55
CA GLU A 92 -9.52 5.16 -8.71
C GLU A 92 -8.95 3.76 -8.39
N SER A 93 -8.97 3.35 -7.12
CA SER A 93 -8.54 2.03 -6.72
C SER A 93 -9.45 0.96 -7.31
N SER A 94 -8.85 -0.07 -7.90
CA SER A 94 -9.60 -1.24 -8.32
C SER A 94 -10.35 -1.93 -7.17
N ILE A 95 -9.87 -1.81 -5.92
CA ILE A 95 -10.56 -2.31 -4.72
C ILE A 95 -11.81 -1.50 -4.42
N GLN A 96 -11.72 -0.16 -4.46
CA GLN A 96 -12.88 0.70 -4.20
C GLN A 96 -13.94 0.52 -5.29
N GLN A 97 -13.53 0.53 -6.56
CA GLN A 97 -14.42 0.27 -7.70
C GLN A 97 -15.09 -1.10 -7.62
N PHE A 98 -14.38 -2.13 -7.15
CA PHE A 98 -14.98 -3.45 -6.90
C PHE A 98 -16.08 -3.39 -5.84
N LEU A 99 -15.83 -2.73 -4.71
CA LEU A 99 -16.81 -2.62 -3.62
C LEU A 99 -18.04 -1.83 -4.08
N ASP A 100 -17.84 -0.72 -4.78
CA ASP A 100 -18.93 0.12 -5.31
C ASP A 100 -19.77 -0.63 -6.36
N LEU A 101 -19.09 -1.37 -7.24
CA LEU A 101 -19.76 -2.20 -8.25
C LEU A 101 -20.60 -3.29 -7.59
N TRP A 102 -20.05 -3.97 -6.59
CA TRP A 102 -20.76 -5.02 -5.86
C TRP A 102 -21.93 -4.46 -5.04
N GLU A 103 -21.77 -3.32 -4.37
CA GLU A 103 -22.86 -2.64 -3.66
C GLU A 103 -23.99 -2.25 -4.62
N THR A 104 -23.65 -1.72 -5.79
CA THR A 104 -24.62 -1.27 -6.80
C THR A 104 -25.35 -2.44 -7.46
N GLN A 105 -24.66 -3.52 -7.80
CA GLN A 105 -25.26 -4.67 -8.50
C GLN A 105 -25.86 -5.72 -7.55
N GLY A 106 -25.55 -5.66 -6.26
CA GLY A 106 -25.94 -6.66 -5.25
C GLY A 106 -25.11 -7.94 -5.31
N THR A 107 -24.86 -8.48 -6.51
CA THR A 107 -24.00 -9.64 -6.75
C THR A 107 -23.14 -9.43 -7.99
N LEU A 108 -21.99 -10.11 -8.07
CA LEU A 108 -21.10 -10.13 -9.22
C LEU A 108 -20.97 -11.54 -9.78
N SER A 109 -20.65 -11.66 -11.06
CA SER A 109 -20.54 -12.98 -11.71
C SER A 109 -19.33 -13.78 -11.23
N THR A 110 -19.43 -15.11 -11.31
CA THR A 110 -18.30 -16.01 -11.06
C THR A 110 -17.12 -15.74 -12.01
N ALA A 111 -17.39 -15.31 -13.24
CA ALA A 111 -16.36 -14.91 -14.20
C ALA A 111 -15.60 -13.67 -13.72
N PHE A 112 -16.33 -12.64 -13.26
CA PHE A 112 -15.74 -11.43 -12.69
C PHE A 112 -14.80 -11.77 -11.53
N LYS A 113 -15.25 -12.56 -10.54
CA LYS A 113 -14.39 -12.89 -9.40
C LYS A 113 -13.15 -13.68 -9.81
N ALA A 114 -13.25 -14.58 -10.80
CA ALA A 114 -12.12 -15.36 -11.29
C ALA A 114 -11.05 -14.47 -11.96
N GLU A 115 -11.47 -13.43 -12.69
CA GLU A 115 -10.57 -12.48 -13.34
C GLU A 115 -10.00 -11.45 -12.37
N PHE A 116 -10.80 -10.99 -11.41
CA PHE A 116 -10.42 -9.91 -10.49
C PHE A 116 -9.53 -10.38 -9.34
N LYS A 117 -9.79 -11.58 -8.78
CA LYS A 117 -9.01 -12.16 -7.67
C LYS A 117 -7.48 -12.15 -7.86
N PRO A 118 -6.91 -12.58 -9.02
CA PRO A 118 -5.47 -12.53 -9.22
C PRO A 118 -4.91 -11.10 -9.27
N GLN A 119 -5.70 -10.11 -9.72
CA GLN A 119 -5.28 -8.71 -9.75
C GLN A 119 -5.16 -8.15 -8.33
N VAL A 120 -6.16 -8.42 -7.49
CA VAL A 120 -6.13 -8.08 -6.06
C VAL A 120 -4.94 -8.73 -5.37
N ALA A 121 -4.71 -10.04 -5.62
CA ALA A 121 -3.58 -10.75 -5.03
C ALA A 121 -2.25 -10.08 -5.41
N LYS A 122 -2.09 -9.72 -6.70
CA LYS A 122 -0.88 -9.09 -7.23
C LYS A 122 -0.60 -7.73 -6.61
N ILE A 123 -1.63 -6.89 -6.45
CA ILE A 123 -1.52 -5.58 -5.78
C ILE A 123 -0.92 -5.77 -4.39
N PHE A 124 -1.56 -6.60 -3.56
CA PHE A 124 -1.10 -6.81 -2.19
C PHE A 124 0.24 -7.55 -2.10
N ASP A 125 0.59 -8.41 -3.07
CA ASP A 125 1.91 -9.05 -3.11
C ASP A 125 3.02 -8.04 -3.37
N LEU A 126 2.78 -7.03 -4.22
CA LEU A 126 3.73 -5.94 -4.43
C LEU A 126 3.89 -5.10 -3.16
N MET A 127 2.78 -4.77 -2.49
CA MET A 127 2.77 -4.06 -1.22
C MET A 127 3.56 -4.82 -0.14
N ALA A 128 3.25 -6.10 0.08
CA ALA A 128 3.91 -6.93 1.08
C ALA A 128 5.40 -7.12 0.78
N ASN A 129 5.78 -7.27 -0.49
CA ASN A 129 7.17 -7.36 -0.90
C ASN A 129 7.92 -6.04 -0.64
N TYR A 130 7.29 -4.88 -0.84
CA TYR A 130 7.87 -3.58 -0.48
C TYR A 130 8.01 -3.46 1.04
N GLU A 131 6.98 -3.76 1.82
CA GLU A 131 7.06 -3.70 3.28
C GLU A 131 8.16 -4.61 3.85
N ASN A 132 8.34 -5.81 3.28
CA ASN A 132 9.36 -6.75 3.70
C ASN A 132 10.79 -6.33 3.31
N LYS A 133 10.99 -5.82 2.08
CA LYS A 133 12.34 -5.57 1.54
C LYS A 133 12.81 -4.13 1.62
N LYS A 134 11.90 -3.15 1.51
CA LYS A 134 12.15 -1.71 1.48
C LYS A 134 13.32 -1.30 0.57
N ASN A 135 13.51 -2.00 -0.56
CA ASN A 135 14.60 -1.75 -1.50
C ASN A 135 14.11 -1.10 -2.81
N GLU A 136 15.02 -0.54 -3.59
CA GLU A 136 14.65 0.23 -4.80
C GLU A 136 13.89 -0.62 -5.83
N GLN A 137 14.23 -1.90 -5.98
CA GLN A 137 13.50 -2.78 -6.90
C GLN A 137 12.03 -2.96 -6.48
N SER A 138 11.80 -3.23 -5.18
CA SER A 138 10.43 -3.36 -4.64
C SER A 138 9.65 -2.05 -4.71
N LYS A 139 10.33 -0.92 -4.52
CA LYS A 139 9.75 0.42 -4.66
C LYS A 139 9.34 0.71 -6.10
N LEU A 140 10.22 0.47 -7.09
CA LEU A 140 9.91 0.71 -8.50
C LEU A 140 8.73 -0.13 -8.97
N ALA A 141 8.67 -1.41 -8.57
CA ALA A 141 7.54 -2.28 -8.90
C ALA A 141 6.22 -1.80 -8.27
N LEU A 142 6.27 -1.18 -7.09
CA LEU A 142 5.10 -0.58 -6.45
C LEU A 142 4.72 0.75 -7.09
N LEU A 143 5.69 1.57 -7.49
CA LEU A 143 5.44 2.84 -8.16
C LEU A 143 4.76 2.61 -9.51
N ASP A 144 5.22 1.63 -10.29
CA ASP A 144 4.59 1.22 -11.55
C ASP A 144 3.09 0.92 -11.37
N LEU A 145 2.72 0.28 -10.26
CA LEU A 145 1.32 -0.01 -9.95
C LEU A 145 0.50 1.26 -9.64
N ILE A 146 1.03 2.18 -8.83
CA ILE A 146 0.25 3.31 -8.31
C ILE A 146 0.25 4.55 -9.22
N THR A 147 1.15 4.61 -10.22
CA THR A 147 1.25 5.73 -11.18
C THR A 147 0.69 5.41 -12.57
N MET A 148 0.09 4.23 -12.74
CA MET A 148 -0.61 3.83 -13.97
C MET A 148 -2.00 4.49 -14.11
#